data_AF-A0A9W6GQY3-F1
#
_entry.id   AF-A0A9W6GQY3-F1
#
_cell.length_a   1.000
_cell.length_b   1.000
_cell.length_c   1.000
_cell.angle_alpha   90.00
_cell.angle_beta   90.00
_cell.angle_gamma   90.00
#
_symmetry.space_group_name_H-M   'P 1'
#
loop_
_entity.id
_entity.type
_entity.pdbx_description
1 polymer ?
#
loop_
_entity_poly.entity_id
_entity_poly.type
_entity_poly.pdbx_seq_one_letter_code
_entity_poly.pdbx_strand_id
1 'polypeptide(L)'
;MRGVFLKLMAVTLAVTPLAAGPAQAYCMFGCDPTEDHAKQIFENLLKQRFDKPAKVVEFKQTMSEKLEMHATGEKGFEIFFNAKALFPEGANLECKPDAAGAFKEGCSPSKHYVTAPRNSDPKGKQYVAPGETVLFDEEYRFYEDPKGWKGPDGNVYSQ
;
A
#
# COMPACT_ATOMS: atom_id res chain seq x y z
N MET A 1 -57.98 61.01 0.00
CA MET A 1 -56.80 61.02 0.89
C MET A 1 -55.64 60.34 0.18
N ARG A 2 -54.48 61.00 0.16
CA ARG A 2 -53.20 60.51 -0.37
C ARG A 2 -52.70 59.34 0.48
N GLY A 3 -52.03 58.38 -0.15
CA GLY A 3 -51.36 57.28 0.55
C GLY A 3 -50.60 56.36 -0.41
N VAL A 4 -49.56 56.91 -1.02
CA VAL A 4 -48.47 56.18 -1.69
C VAL A 4 -47.89 55.14 -0.74
N PHE A 5 -47.56 53.94 -1.22
CA PHE A 5 -46.20 53.36 -1.12
C PHE A 5 -46.11 52.04 -1.89
N LEU A 6 -45.51 52.12 -3.08
CA LEU A 6 -44.83 51.00 -3.72
C LEU A 6 -43.80 50.40 -2.75
N LYS A 7 -43.78 49.08 -2.59
CA LYS A 7 -42.53 48.31 -2.53
C LYS A 7 -42.69 47.02 -3.32
N LEU A 8 -42.09 47.02 -4.51
CA LEU A 8 -41.53 45.81 -5.11
C LEU A 8 -40.57 45.18 -4.10
N MET A 9 -40.67 43.88 -3.88
CA MET A 9 -39.51 43.03 -3.63
C MET A 9 -39.78 41.68 -4.31
N ALA A 10 -39.06 41.50 -5.41
CA ALA A 10 -38.95 40.27 -6.17
C ALA A 10 -38.14 39.22 -5.38
N VAL A 11 -38.42 37.94 -5.67
CA VAL A 11 -37.46 36.85 -5.92
C VAL A 11 -36.31 36.74 -4.90
N THR A 12 -36.26 35.71 -4.07
CA THR A 12 -35.58 34.46 -4.46
C THR A 12 -36.01 33.27 -3.59
N LEU A 13 -36.33 32.16 -4.27
CA LEU A 13 -36.17 30.82 -3.74
C LEU A 13 -34.69 30.62 -3.34
N ALA A 14 -34.41 30.53 -2.06
CA ALA A 14 -33.23 29.84 -1.56
C ALA A 14 -33.72 28.63 -0.76
N VAL A 15 -34.25 27.63 -1.47
CA VAL A 15 -34.07 26.25 -1.02
C VAL A 15 -32.58 26.05 -1.05
N THR A 16 -31.93 26.13 0.11
CA THR A 16 -30.59 25.60 0.27
C THR A 16 -30.71 24.10 0.00
N PRO A 17 -30.20 23.56 -1.11
CA PRO A 17 -29.95 22.13 -1.11
C PRO A 17 -28.94 21.93 0.02
N LEU A 18 -29.24 20.98 0.89
CA LEU A 18 -28.25 20.34 1.74
C LEU A 18 -27.06 19.99 0.86
N ALA A 19 -26.05 20.86 0.81
CA ALA A 19 -24.73 20.52 0.34
C ALA A 19 -24.01 19.72 1.43
N ALA A 20 -24.70 18.74 2.01
CA ALA A 20 -24.05 17.52 2.45
C ALA A 20 -23.73 16.77 1.16
N GLY A 21 -22.63 17.14 0.51
CA GLY A 21 -22.05 16.29 -0.53
C GLY A 21 -21.86 14.87 0.05
N PRO A 22 -21.87 13.82 -0.77
CA PRO A 22 -21.65 12.46 -0.30
C PRO A 22 -20.17 12.30 0.06
N ALA A 23 -19.73 12.89 1.16
CA ALA A 23 -18.35 12.86 1.62
C ALA A 23 -18.17 12.07 2.93
N GLN A 24 -19.21 11.39 3.43
CA GLN A 24 -19.15 10.68 4.71
C GLN A 24 -19.88 9.32 4.71
N ALA A 25 -20.44 8.87 3.59
CA ALA A 25 -21.19 7.59 3.53
C ALA A 25 -20.35 6.40 3.04
N TYR A 26 -19.09 6.59 2.65
CA TYR A 26 -18.28 5.53 2.06
C TYR A 26 -17.84 4.42 3.04
N CYS A 27 -18.10 4.57 4.34
CA CYS A 27 -17.56 3.66 5.36
C CYS A 27 -18.56 3.23 6.43
N MET A 28 -19.81 2.91 6.07
CA MET A 28 -20.75 2.30 7.03
C MET A 28 -20.46 0.82 7.30
N PHE A 29 -19.71 0.13 6.42
CA PHE A 29 -19.29 -1.27 6.62
C PHE A 29 -17.87 -1.49 6.06
N GLY A 30 -16.88 -1.65 6.95
CA GLY A 30 -15.60 -2.29 6.63
C GLY A 30 -14.66 -1.56 5.67
N CYS A 31 -14.26 -0.32 5.97
CA CYS A 31 -13.27 0.41 5.17
C CYS A 31 -11.81 0.04 5.45
N ASP A 32 -11.51 -0.92 6.31
CA ASP A 32 -10.13 -1.28 6.61
C ASP A 32 -9.45 -1.95 5.39
N PRO A 33 -8.12 -1.83 5.25
CA PRO A 33 -7.35 -2.59 4.26
C PRO A 33 -7.61 -4.10 4.36
N THR A 34 -7.55 -4.78 3.22
CA THR A 34 -7.86 -6.21 3.08
C THR A 34 -6.61 -7.00 2.66
N GLU A 35 -6.69 -8.32 2.76
CA GLU A 35 -5.66 -9.23 2.24
C GLU A 35 -5.40 -8.98 0.74
N ASP A 36 -6.45 -8.71 -0.05
CA ASP A 36 -6.33 -8.41 -1.48
C ASP A 36 -5.55 -7.12 -1.74
N HIS A 37 -5.76 -6.07 -0.94
CA HIS A 37 -4.95 -4.86 -1.03
C HIS A 37 -3.47 -5.15 -0.72
N ALA A 38 -3.19 -5.91 0.35
CA ALA A 38 -1.83 -6.29 0.71
C ALA A 38 -1.17 -7.15 -0.39
N LYS A 39 -1.90 -8.10 -0.97
CA LYS A 39 -1.42 -8.92 -2.09
C LYS A 39 -1.08 -8.07 -3.32
N GLN A 40 -1.93 -7.11 -3.66
CA GLN A 40 -1.68 -6.21 -4.79
C GLN A 40 -0.42 -5.35 -4.56
N ILE A 41 -0.23 -4.83 -3.34
CA ILE A 41 1.00 -4.12 -2.95
C ILE A 41 2.22 -5.04 -3.11
N PHE A 42 2.14 -6.28 -2.64
CA PHE A 42 3.23 -7.26 -2.77
C PHE A 42 3.61 -7.51 -4.22
N GLU A 43 2.61 -7.71 -5.10
CA GLU A 43 2.85 -7.87 -6.53
C GLU A 43 3.47 -6.63 -7.18
N ASN A 44 3.12 -5.42 -6.75
CA ASN A 44 3.72 -4.18 -7.23
C ASN A 44 5.17 -4.04 -6.78
N LEU A 45 5.44 -4.26 -5.50
CA LEU A 45 6.77 -4.12 -4.92
C LEU A 45 7.73 -5.20 -5.42
N LEU A 46 7.26 -6.43 -5.66
CA LEU A 46 8.08 -7.47 -6.30
C LEU A 46 8.65 -7.00 -7.64
N LYS A 47 7.82 -6.36 -8.47
CA LYS A 47 8.24 -5.81 -9.78
C LYS A 47 9.23 -4.65 -9.65
N GLN A 48 9.18 -3.92 -8.54
CA GLN A 48 10.11 -2.81 -8.28
C GLN A 48 11.45 -3.30 -7.73
N ARG A 49 11.44 -4.37 -6.93
CA ARG A 49 12.63 -4.90 -6.23
C ARG A 49 13.47 -5.84 -7.06
N PHE A 50 12.84 -6.62 -7.93
CA PHE A 50 13.50 -7.63 -8.74
C PHE A 50 13.44 -7.27 -10.21
N ASP A 51 14.57 -7.44 -10.90
CA ASP A 51 14.75 -7.13 -12.33
C ASP A 51 13.96 -8.07 -13.26
N LYS A 52 13.55 -9.23 -12.75
CA LYS A 52 12.80 -10.24 -13.48
C LYS A 52 11.46 -10.57 -12.81
N PRO A 53 10.43 -10.95 -13.60
CA PRO A 53 9.13 -11.29 -13.07
C PRO A 53 9.17 -12.51 -12.13
N ALA A 54 8.52 -12.36 -10.98
CA ALA A 54 8.19 -13.45 -10.07
C ALA A 54 6.72 -13.85 -10.22
N LYS A 55 6.40 -15.10 -9.89
CA LYS A 55 5.03 -15.60 -9.78
C LYS A 55 4.68 -15.78 -8.31
N VAL A 56 3.70 -15.03 -7.83
CA VAL A 56 3.13 -15.27 -6.49
C VAL A 56 2.41 -16.62 -6.51
N VAL A 57 2.85 -17.54 -5.66
CA VAL A 57 2.26 -18.89 -5.55
C VAL A 57 1.39 -19.05 -4.30
N GLU A 58 1.66 -18.27 -3.26
CA GLU A 58 0.88 -18.24 -2.03
C GLU A 58 0.94 -16.83 -1.43
N PHE A 59 -0.18 -16.36 -0.90
CA PHE A 59 -0.28 -15.15 -0.09
C PHE A 59 -1.31 -15.42 0.99
N LYS A 60 -0.98 -15.15 2.25
CA LYS A 60 -1.86 -15.41 3.38
C LYS A 60 -1.63 -14.37 4.46
N GLN A 61 -2.66 -13.58 4.76
CA GLN A 61 -2.67 -12.74 5.94
C GLN A 61 -2.61 -13.60 7.20
N THR A 62 -1.74 -13.23 8.13
CA THR A 62 -1.60 -13.88 9.43
C THR A 62 -2.27 -13.07 10.53
N MET A 63 -2.22 -11.75 10.45
CA MET A 63 -2.78 -10.84 11.44
C MET A 63 -3.05 -9.47 10.81
N SER A 64 -3.94 -8.71 11.43
CA SER A 64 -4.10 -7.29 11.13
C SER A 64 -4.28 -6.49 12.42
N GLU A 65 -3.77 -5.27 12.45
CA GLU A 65 -3.84 -4.38 13.62
C GLU A 65 -4.23 -2.96 13.21
N LYS A 66 -5.09 -2.32 14.01
CA LYS A 66 -5.38 -0.88 13.86
C LYS A 66 -4.39 -0.11 14.69
N LEU A 67 -3.64 0.78 14.07
CA LEU A 67 -2.72 1.67 14.75
C LEU A 67 -3.35 3.05 14.93
N GLU A 68 -3.30 3.57 16.14
CA GLU A 68 -3.58 4.98 16.38
C GLU A 68 -2.27 5.64 16.76
N MET A 69 -1.74 6.51 15.88
CA MET A 69 -0.51 7.24 16.20
C MET A 69 -0.82 8.30 17.24
N HIS A 70 -0.61 7.99 18.53
CA HIS A 70 -0.91 8.86 19.67
C HIS A 70 -0.32 10.29 19.56
N ALA A 71 0.71 10.50 18.74
CA ALA A 71 1.35 11.80 18.54
C ALA A 71 0.76 12.64 17.39
N THR A 72 0.24 12.02 16.33
CA THR A 72 -0.26 12.72 15.13
C THR A 72 -1.77 12.60 14.95
N GLY A 73 -2.42 11.68 15.65
CA GLY A 73 -3.82 11.34 15.45
C GLY A 73 -4.09 10.63 14.11
N GLU A 74 -3.05 10.35 13.32
CA GLU A 74 -3.19 9.61 12.06
C GLU A 74 -3.54 8.16 12.36
N LYS A 75 -4.58 7.66 11.69
CA LYS A 75 -4.92 6.24 11.73
C LYS A 75 -4.00 5.49 10.78
N GLY A 76 -3.39 4.45 11.33
CA GLY A 76 -2.68 3.43 10.58
C GLY A 76 -3.44 2.11 10.63
N PHE A 77 -3.12 1.26 9.68
CA PHE A 77 -3.54 -0.13 9.70
C PHE A 77 -2.37 -0.99 9.25
N GLU A 78 -2.14 -2.11 9.93
CA GLU A 78 -1.08 -3.05 9.56
C GLU A 78 -1.68 -4.39 9.17
N ILE A 79 -1.16 -4.97 8.10
CA ILE A 79 -1.43 -6.35 7.69
C ILE A 79 -0.11 -7.09 7.71
N PHE A 80 -0.05 -8.13 8.54
CA PHE A 80 1.03 -9.11 8.58
C PHE A 80 0.65 -10.28 7.69
N PHE A 81 1.59 -10.79 6.91
CA PHE A 81 1.31 -11.86 5.96
C PHE A 81 2.54 -12.73 5.69
N ASN A 82 2.26 -13.95 5.23
CA ASN A 82 3.25 -14.84 4.65
C ASN A 82 2.95 -14.98 3.15
N ALA A 83 3.97 -14.79 2.31
CA ALA A 83 3.86 -14.94 0.87
C ALA A 83 4.99 -15.80 0.31
N LYS A 84 4.70 -16.54 -0.76
CA LYS A 84 5.70 -17.28 -1.53
C LYS A 84 5.70 -16.79 -2.96
N ALA A 85 6.89 -16.49 -3.48
CA ALA A 85 7.06 -16.13 -4.88
C ALA A 85 8.09 -17.04 -5.55
N LEU A 86 7.69 -17.65 -6.66
CA LEU A 86 8.58 -18.42 -7.54
C LEU A 86 9.27 -17.47 -8.51
N PHE A 87 10.57 -17.64 -8.71
CA PHE A 87 11.37 -16.90 -9.68
C PHE A 87 11.86 -17.85 -10.80
N PRO A 88 11.06 -18.08 -11.87
CA PRO A 88 11.40 -19.06 -12.89
C PRO A 88 12.75 -18.79 -13.56
N GLU A 89 13.05 -17.52 -13.80
CA GLU A 89 14.30 -17.08 -14.43
C GLU A 89 15.36 -16.56 -13.45
N GLY A 90 15.07 -16.64 -12.15
CA GLY A 90 15.85 -16.00 -11.09
C GLY A 90 15.65 -14.49 -11.06
N ALA A 91 16.44 -13.80 -10.25
CA ALA A 91 16.48 -12.34 -10.20
C ALA A 91 17.86 -11.83 -9.78
N ASN A 92 18.22 -10.64 -10.25
CA ASN A 92 19.48 -9.96 -10.03
C ASN A 92 20.68 -10.92 -10.22
N LEU A 93 20.71 -11.63 -11.36
CA LEU A 93 21.70 -12.68 -11.63
C LEU A 93 23.14 -12.14 -11.64
N GLU A 94 23.31 -10.84 -11.91
CA GLU A 94 24.58 -10.15 -11.79
C GLU A 94 25.13 -10.15 -10.35
N CYS A 95 24.27 -10.31 -9.35
CA CYS A 95 24.59 -10.34 -7.92
C CYS A 95 24.87 -11.74 -7.36
N LYS A 96 24.95 -12.76 -8.22
CA LYS A 96 25.39 -14.09 -7.81
C LYS A 96 26.77 -14.00 -7.12
N PRO A 97 26.96 -14.59 -5.93
CA PRO A 97 28.26 -14.58 -5.28
C PRO A 97 29.29 -15.37 -6.10
N ASP A 98 30.55 -14.98 -6.01
CA ASP A 98 31.65 -15.69 -6.66
C ASP A 98 31.95 -17.04 -5.96
N ALA A 99 32.96 -17.75 -6.47
CA ALA A 99 33.36 -19.05 -5.92
C ALA A 99 33.87 -18.99 -4.46
N ALA A 100 34.29 -17.81 -4.00
CA ALA A 100 34.70 -17.56 -2.62
C ALA A 100 33.55 -17.05 -1.73
N GLY A 101 32.34 -16.88 -2.29
CA GLY A 101 31.18 -16.38 -1.58
C GLY A 101 31.10 -14.85 -1.47
N ALA A 102 31.94 -14.11 -2.21
CA ALA A 102 31.94 -12.66 -2.19
C ALA A 102 30.88 -12.08 -3.14
N PHE A 103 30.24 -10.99 -2.71
CA PHE A 103 29.22 -10.26 -3.47
C PHE A 103 29.83 -9.02 -4.12
N LYS A 104 29.35 -8.67 -5.32
CA LYS A 104 29.75 -7.42 -5.99
C LYS A 104 29.24 -6.20 -5.22
N GLU A 105 29.89 -5.06 -5.45
CA GLU A 105 29.42 -3.78 -4.92
C GLU A 105 27.98 -3.51 -5.35
N GLY A 106 27.15 -3.04 -4.40
CA GLY A 106 25.72 -2.81 -4.63
C GLY A 106 24.83 -4.06 -4.56
N CYS A 107 25.41 -5.24 -4.36
CA CYS A 107 24.67 -6.48 -4.13
C CYS A 107 24.62 -6.81 -2.63
N SER A 108 23.48 -7.32 -2.18
CA SER A 108 23.27 -7.67 -0.78
C SER A 108 23.71 -9.11 -0.50
N PRO A 109 24.47 -9.36 0.58
CA PRO A 109 24.73 -10.72 1.06
C PRO A 109 23.56 -11.30 1.86
N SER A 110 22.51 -10.50 2.12
CA SER A 110 21.37 -10.92 2.92
C SER A 110 20.53 -11.98 2.22
N LYS A 111 20.16 -13.01 2.98
CA LYS A 111 19.19 -14.04 2.59
C LYS A 111 17.76 -13.74 3.10
N HIS A 112 17.59 -12.64 3.83
CA HIS A 112 16.28 -12.18 4.26
C HIS A 112 15.71 -11.29 3.16
N TYR A 113 14.68 -11.76 2.47
CA TYR A 113 14.06 -11.04 1.36
C TYR A 113 12.89 -10.21 1.87
N VAL A 114 12.82 -8.96 1.39
CA VAL A 114 11.76 -8.01 1.73
C VAL A 114 11.36 -7.24 0.48
N THR A 115 10.11 -6.84 0.42
CA THR A 115 9.54 -6.06 -0.69
C THR A 115 9.33 -4.62 -0.28
N ALA A 116 8.81 -4.37 0.92
CA ALA A 116 8.59 -3.02 1.42
C ALA A 116 9.91 -2.35 1.85
N PRO A 117 10.12 -1.06 1.49
CA PRO A 117 11.26 -0.29 1.96
C PRO A 117 11.19 -0.03 3.47
N ARG A 118 12.08 -0.67 4.26
CA ARG A 118 12.33 -0.37 5.67
C ARG A 118 13.75 0.14 5.86
N ASN A 119 13.96 0.93 6.92
CA ASN A 119 15.31 1.39 7.30
C ASN A 119 16.25 0.23 7.63
N SER A 120 15.70 -0.94 8.00
CA SER A 120 16.42 -2.18 8.29
C SER A 120 16.60 -3.10 7.07
N ASP A 121 16.21 -2.64 5.87
CA ASP A 121 16.27 -3.50 4.69
C ASP A 121 17.70 -3.92 4.35
N PRO A 122 17.83 -5.12 3.74
CA PRO A 122 19.04 -5.46 3.02
C PRO A 122 19.38 -4.36 2.02
N LYS A 123 20.53 -3.71 2.22
CA LYS A 123 21.04 -2.75 1.25
C LYS A 123 21.52 -3.51 0.02
N GLY A 124 21.16 -2.99 -1.15
CA GLY A 124 21.58 -3.54 -2.45
C GLY A 124 20.62 -4.57 -3.03
N LYS A 125 20.91 -4.98 -4.26
CA LYS A 125 20.12 -5.98 -5.00
C LYS A 125 20.35 -7.38 -4.43
N GLN A 126 19.28 -8.16 -4.30
CA GLN A 126 19.34 -9.53 -3.78
C GLN A 126 19.27 -10.53 -4.93
N TYR A 127 20.28 -11.40 -5.02
CA TYR A 127 20.32 -12.49 -6.00
C TYR A 127 19.30 -13.57 -5.63
N VAL A 128 18.54 -14.03 -6.63
CA VAL A 128 17.65 -15.20 -6.54
C VAL A 128 18.00 -16.16 -7.68
N ALA A 129 18.20 -17.44 -7.38
CA ALA A 129 18.53 -18.42 -8.40
C ALA A 129 17.32 -18.76 -9.29
N PRO A 130 17.54 -19.15 -10.57
CA PRO A 130 16.46 -19.65 -11.42
C PRO A 130 15.73 -20.86 -10.83
N GLY A 131 14.40 -20.80 -10.81
CA GLY A 131 13.52 -21.82 -10.24
C GLY A 131 13.35 -21.75 -8.72
N GLU A 132 14.00 -20.80 -8.05
CA GLU A 132 13.92 -20.66 -6.60
C GLU A 132 12.55 -20.11 -6.17
N THR A 133 12.01 -20.65 -5.09
CA THR A 133 10.83 -20.10 -4.41
C THR A 133 11.26 -19.43 -3.13
N VAL A 134 10.98 -18.13 -3.02
CA VAL A 134 11.34 -17.30 -1.88
C VAL A 134 10.13 -17.10 -0.98
N LEU A 135 10.34 -17.22 0.32
CA LEU A 135 9.36 -16.89 1.36
C LEU A 135 9.56 -15.44 1.81
N PHE A 136 8.44 -14.72 1.92
CA PHE A 136 8.36 -13.37 2.47
C PHE A 136 7.46 -13.43 3.70
N ASP A 137 8.00 -13.03 4.84
CA ASP A 137 7.26 -12.84 6.09
C ASP A 137 7.35 -11.35 6.40
N GLU A 138 6.30 -10.63 6.05
CA GLU A 138 6.30 -9.17 6.00
C GLU A 138 5.03 -8.59 6.61
N GLU A 139 5.13 -7.30 6.90
CA GLU A 139 4.01 -6.45 7.25
C GLU A 139 3.96 -5.24 6.34
N TYR A 140 2.75 -4.84 5.98
CA TYR A 140 2.48 -3.58 5.30
C TYR A 140 1.65 -2.68 6.18
N ARG A 141 2.16 -1.46 6.34
CA ARG A 141 1.46 -0.37 6.98
C ARG A 141 0.76 0.48 5.94
N PHE A 142 -0.52 0.70 6.20
CA PHE A 142 -1.39 1.58 5.47
C PHE A 142 -1.62 2.85 6.28
N TYR A 143 -1.65 3.99 5.61
CA TYR A 143 -1.98 5.28 6.21
C TYR A 143 -3.30 5.78 5.66
N GLU A 144 -4.13 6.38 6.52
CA GLU A 144 -5.40 6.98 6.11
C GLU A 144 -5.16 8.06 5.04
N ASP A 145 -5.89 7.96 3.93
CA ASP A 145 -5.88 8.92 2.83
C ASP A 145 -7.34 9.35 2.56
N PRO A 146 -7.62 10.60 2.14
CA PRO A 146 -8.98 11.04 1.84
C PRO A 146 -9.74 10.15 0.83
N LYS A 147 -9.03 9.38 0.01
CA LYS A 147 -9.60 8.48 -1.00
C LYS A 147 -9.56 7.00 -0.61
N GLY A 148 -9.02 6.65 0.56
CA GLY A 148 -8.89 5.26 1.02
C GLY A 148 -7.68 5.07 1.92
N TRP A 149 -6.84 4.09 1.59
CA TRP A 149 -5.65 3.74 2.37
C TRP A 149 -4.41 3.71 1.50
N LYS A 150 -3.41 4.50 1.89
CA LYS A 150 -2.15 4.57 1.17
C LYS A 150 -1.20 3.45 1.63
N GLY A 151 -0.80 2.58 0.71
CA GLY A 151 0.16 1.50 0.94
C GLY A 151 1.63 1.94 0.83
N PRO A 152 2.58 1.07 1.22
CA PRO A 152 4.02 1.34 1.13
C PRO A 152 4.56 1.38 -0.30
N ASP A 153 3.79 0.93 -1.29
CA ASP A 153 4.09 1.11 -2.72
C ASP A 153 3.69 2.51 -3.25
N GLY A 154 3.10 3.35 -2.38
CA GLY A 154 2.69 4.70 -2.68
C GLY A 154 1.30 4.84 -3.30
N ASN A 155 0.62 3.73 -3.62
CA ASN A 155 -0.72 3.73 -4.19
C ASN A 155 -1.80 3.86 -3.10
N VAL A 156 -2.98 4.34 -3.49
CA VAL A 156 -4.16 4.43 -2.61
C VAL A 156 -5.16 3.34 -2.99
N TYR A 157 -5.60 2.61 -1.98
CA TYR A 157 -6.51 1.46 -2.08
C TYR A 157 -7.85 1.79 -1.44
N SER A 158 -8.93 1.55 -2.18
CA SER A 158 -10.30 1.82 -1.78
C SER A 158 -11.14 0.56 -1.99
N GLN A 159 -12.11 0.34 -1.09
CA GLN A 159 -13.12 -0.71 -1.23
C GLN A 159 -14.06 -0.45 -2.40
#